data_AF-A0A521PEZ0-F1
#
_entry.id   AF-A0A521PEZ0-F1
#
_cell.length_a   1.000
_cell.length_b   1.000
_cell.length_c   1.000
_cell.angle_alpha   90.00
_cell.angle_beta   90.00
_cell.angle_gamma   90.00
#
_symmetry.space_group_name_H-M   'P 1'
#
loop_
_entity.id
_entity.type
_entity.pdbx_description
1 polymer ?
#
loop_
_entity_poly.entity_id
_entity_poly.type
_entity_poly.pdbx_seq_one_letter_code
_entity_poly.pdbx_strand_id
1 'polypeptide(L)'
;MNYEELVKNHAGEMVERLVSWAVNTESVDIHFDYEGNDQWAILSMHVYEEDKEISLRLHSNNQYDLYFGYYDDEDEFFEIVKPLTEKEQEVIPEALQKLMKHVVD
;
A
#
# COMPACT_ATOMS: atom_id res chain seq x y z
N MET A 1 -5.55 -4.06 -19.97
CA MET A 1 -6.35 -3.39 -18.93
C MET A 1 -5.53 -2.21 -18.44
N ASN A 2 -6.09 -1.01 -18.29
CA ASN A 2 -5.28 0.15 -17.88
C ASN A 2 -5.18 0.17 -16.35
N TYR A 3 -4.02 -0.19 -15.80
CA TYR A 3 -3.81 -0.23 -14.34
C TYR A 3 -3.85 1.17 -13.71
N GLU A 4 -3.50 2.23 -14.44
CA GLU A 4 -3.67 3.60 -13.93
C GLU A 4 -5.14 3.93 -13.68
N GLU A 5 -6.03 3.52 -14.59
CA GLU A 5 -7.47 3.70 -14.40
C GLU A 5 -8.00 2.84 -13.26
N LEU A 6 -7.48 1.62 -13.10
CA LEU A 6 -7.84 0.75 -11.99
C LEU A 6 -7.49 1.41 -10.65
N VAL A 7 -6.23 1.82 -10.47
CA VAL A 7 -5.76 2.45 -9.22
C VAL A 7 -6.51 3.76 -8.98
N LYS A 8 -6.73 4.57 -10.02
CA LYS A 8 -7.44 5.84 -9.89
C LYS A 8 -8.88 5.70 -9.42
N ASN A 9 -9.60 4.69 -9.93
CA ASN A 9 -11.04 4.54 -9.68
C ASN A 9 -11.36 3.57 -8.54
N HIS A 10 -10.45 2.65 -8.19
CA HIS A 10 -10.69 1.55 -7.25
C HIS A 10 -9.72 1.50 -6.08
N ALA A 11 -8.97 2.59 -5.79
CA ALA A 11 -8.00 2.59 -4.70
C ALA A 11 -8.58 2.17 -3.35
N GLY A 12 -9.79 2.63 -3.01
CA GLY A 12 -10.46 2.25 -1.77
C GLY A 12 -10.68 0.74 -1.64
N GLU A 13 -11.11 0.07 -2.71
CA GLU A 13 -11.29 -1.39 -2.75
C GLU A 13 -9.95 -2.13 -2.61
N MET A 14 -8.89 -1.59 -3.22
CA MET A 14 -7.54 -2.16 -3.12
C MET A 14 -6.99 -2.05 -1.70
N VAL A 15 -7.18 -0.91 -1.04
CA VAL A 15 -6.81 -0.71 0.37
C VAL A 15 -7.63 -1.62 1.27
N GLU A 16 -8.94 -1.73 1.06
CA GLU A 16 -9.80 -2.63 1.83
C GLU A 16 -9.35 -4.09 1.70
N ARG A 17 -8.96 -4.52 0.49
CA ARG A 17 -8.41 -5.86 0.26
C ARG A 17 -7.10 -6.07 1.03
N LEU A 18 -6.17 -5.12 0.96
CA LEU A 18 -4.90 -5.18 1.68
C LEU A 18 -5.10 -5.22 3.20
N VAL A 19 -5.93 -4.31 3.73
CA VAL A 19 -6.29 -4.26 5.15
C VAL A 19 -6.95 -5.56 5.58
N SER A 20 -7.90 -6.06 4.80
CA SER A 20 -8.59 -7.33 5.10
C SER A 20 -7.61 -8.49 5.15
N TRP A 21 -6.65 -8.54 4.22
CA TRP A 21 -5.57 -9.53 4.29
C TRP A 21 -4.74 -9.37 5.57
N ALA A 22 -4.31 -8.15 5.89
CA ALA A 22 -3.45 -7.86 7.02
C ALA A 22 -4.07 -8.23 8.38
N VAL A 23 -5.39 -8.04 8.54
CA VAL A 23 -6.08 -8.38 9.79
C VAL A 23 -6.48 -9.85 9.91
N ASN A 24 -6.46 -10.61 8.80
CA ASN A 24 -6.81 -12.03 8.79
C ASN A 24 -5.60 -12.97 8.69
N THR A 25 -4.40 -12.44 8.46
CA THR A 25 -3.16 -13.23 8.54
C THR A 25 -2.67 -13.31 9.99
N GLU A 26 -1.92 -14.36 10.34
CA GLU A 26 -1.38 -14.55 11.69
C GLU A 26 -0.37 -13.47 12.08
N SER A 27 0.40 -12.99 11.09
CA SER A 27 1.40 -11.93 11.26
C SER A 27 1.56 -11.14 9.97
N VAL A 28 1.84 -9.84 10.11
CA VAL A 28 2.25 -8.96 9.02
C VAL A 28 3.66 -8.47 9.27
N ASP A 29 4.39 -8.24 8.18
CA ASP A 29 5.65 -7.50 8.20
C ASP A 29 5.37 -6.04 7.79
N ILE A 30 5.93 -5.09 8.53
CA ILE A 30 5.84 -3.66 8.22
C ILE A 30 7.27 -3.16 8.09
N HIS A 31 7.66 -2.86 6.86
CA HIS A 31 9.02 -2.46 6.51
C HIS A 31 9.20 -0.95 6.70
N PHE A 32 10.36 -0.52 7.18
CA PHE A 32 10.77 0.88 7.17
C PHE A 32 11.68 1.12 5.96
N ASP A 33 11.40 2.16 5.18
CA ASP A 33 12.21 2.55 4.04
C ASP A 33 12.26 4.08 3.89
N TYR A 34 13.25 4.58 3.15
CA TYR A 34 13.50 6.01 3.00
C TYR A 34 14.18 6.36 1.68
N GLU A 35 13.83 7.52 1.14
CA GLU A 35 14.52 8.10 -0.01
C GLU A 35 14.76 9.60 0.22
N GLY A 36 16.04 9.98 0.29
CA GLY A 36 16.44 11.36 0.58
C GLY A 36 15.98 11.82 1.96
N ASN A 37 14.96 12.68 2.00
CA ASN A 37 14.36 13.20 3.24
C ASN A 37 12.96 12.62 3.51
N ASP A 38 12.46 11.75 2.65
CA ASP A 38 11.18 11.10 2.84
C ASP A 38 11.39 9.70 3.44
N GLN A 39 10.48 9.30 4.31
CA GLN A 39 10.53 8.03 5.02
C GLN A 39 9.13 7.49 5.20
N TRP A 40 8.98 6.17 5.08
CA TRP A 40 7.69 5.54 5.15
C TRP A 40 7.74 4.16 5.80
N ALA A 41 6.65 3.82 6.49
CA ALA A 41 6.33 2.44 6.87
C ALA A 41 5.52 1.80 5.74
N ILE A 42 5.88 0.58 5.33
CA ILE A 42 5.28 -0.14 4.21
C ILE A 42 4.63 -1.42 4.73
N LEU A 43 3.34 -1.58 4.46
CA LEU A 43 2.64 -2.85 4.57
C LEU A 43 2.35 -3.37 3.17
N SER A 44 2.86 -4.56 2.83
CA SER A 44 2.81 -5.12 1.48
C SER A 44 2.08 -6.45 1.43
N MET A 45 1.30 -6.65 0.36
CA MET A 45 0.73 -7.93 -0.03
C MET A 45 1.13 -8.24 -1.46
N HIS A 46 1.83 -9.37 -1.65
CA HIS A 46 2.16 -9.89 -2.97
C HIS A 46 1.04 -10.81 -3.48
N VAL A 47 0.56 -10.54 -4.69
CA VAL A 47 -0.38 -11.39 -5.41
C VAL A 47 0.44 -12.23 -6.40
N TYR A 48 1.02 -13.31 -5.89
CA TYR A 48 1.99 -14.16 -6.62
C TYR A 48 1.46 -14.75 -7.93
N GLU A 49 0.16 -15.02 -8.04
CA GLU A 49 -0.43 -15.53 -9.30
C GLU A 49 -0.47 -14.48 -10.41
N GLU A 50 -0.34 -13.20 -10.05
CA GLU A 50 -0.49 -12.08 -10.97
C GLU A 50 0.78 -11.23 -11.09
N ASP A 51 1.90 -11.64 -10.45
CA ASP A 51 3.16 -10.88 -10.35
C ASP A 51 2.92 -9.39 -10.00
N LYS A 52 2.03 -9.17 -9.02
CA LYS A 52 1.60 -7.86 -8.54
C LYS A 52 1.90 -7.66 -7.07
N GLU A 53 2.10 -6.40 -6.72
CA GLU A 53 2.23 -5.94 -5.35
C GLU A 53 1.21 -4.85 -5.07
N ILE A 54 0.51 -4.97 -3.94
CA ILE A 54 -0.30 -3.90 -3.37
C ILE A 54 0.30 -3.54 -2.02
N SER A 55 0.68 -2.27 -1.86
CA SER A 55 1.30 -1.79 -0.63
C SER A 55 0.63 -0.51 -0.12
N LEU A 56 0.53 -0.40 1.20
CA LEU A 56 0.15 0.82 1.90
C LEU A 56 1.41 1.45 2.48
N ARG A 57 1.71 2.68 2.10
CA ARG A 57 2.84 3.45 2.62
C ARG A 57 2.32 4.53 3.56
N LEU A 58 2.87 4.61 4.76
CA LEU A 58 2.62 5.68 5.73
C LEU A 58 3.85 6.55 5.86
N HIS A 59 3.75 7.81 5.47
CA HIS A 59 4.80 8.81 5.59
C HIS A 59 4.87 9.39 7.01
N SER A 60 6.03 9.96 7.37
CA SER A 60 6.27 10.62 8.68
C SER A 60 5.32 11.80 8.98
N ASN A 61 4.73 12.40 7.96
CA ASN A 61 3.74 13.48 8.09
C ASN A 61 2.28 12.96 8.24
N ASN A 62 2.09 11.67 8.47
CA ASN A 62 0.81 10.95 8.51
C ASN A 62 0.03 10.94 7.18
N GLN A 63 0.69 11.11 6.04
CA GLN A 63 0.08 10.86 4.73
C GLN A 63 0.17 9.39 4.38
N TYR A 64 -0.89 8.87 3.75
CA TYR A 64 -0.94 7.51 3.24
C TYR A 64 -0.96 7.49 1.72
N ASP A 65 -0.13 6.63 1.14
CA ASP A 65 -0.13 6.33 -0.29
C ASP A 65 -0.51 4.86 -0.52
N LEU A 66 -1.32 4.63 -1.55
CA LEU A 66 -1.47 3.32 -2.17
C LEU A 66 -0.37 3.17 -3.21
N TYR A 67 0.39 2.10 -3.08
CA TYR A 67 1.38 1.65 -4.04
C TYR A 67 0.88 0.40 -4.78
N PHE A 68 1.03 0.39 -6.09
CA PHE A 68 0.73 -0.76 -6.93
C PHE A 68 1.90 -1.03 -7.88
N GLY A 69 2.58 -2.17 -7.69
CA GLY A 69 3.65 -2.64 -8.56
C GLY A 69 3.17 -3.80 -9.43
N TYR A 70 3.59 -3.84 -10.69
CA TYR A 70 3.28 -4.94 -11.60
C TYR A 70 4.34 -5.08 -12.70
N TYR A 71 4.44 -6.28 -13.28
CA TYR A 71 5.18 -6.52 -14.51
C TYR A 71 4.21 -6.57 -15.70
N ASP A 72 4.64 -6.04 -16.85
CA ASP A 72 3.90 -6.19 -18.09
C ASP A 72 4.29 -7.48 -18.85
N ASP A 73 3.75 -7.66 -20.05
CA ASP A 73 4.01 -8.84 -20.88
C ASP A 73 5.45 -8.89 -21.43
N GLU A 74 6.23 -7.80 -21.30
CA GLU A 74 7.65 -7.71 -21.69
C GLU A 74 8.61 -7.84 -20.49
N ASP A 75 8.09 -8.24 -19.32
CA ASP A 75 8.81 -8.30 -18.04
C ASP A 75 9.36 -6.93 -17.59
N GLU A 76 8.79 -5.82 -18.08
CA GLU A 76 9.12 -4.47 -17.60
C GLU A 76 8.33 -4.18 -16.31
N PHE A 77 9.04 -3.66 -15.30
CA PHE A 77 8.44 -3.31 -14.02
C PHE A 77 7.85 -1.91 -14.05
N PHE A 78 6.59 -1.80 -13.63
CA PHE A 78 5.87 -0.55 -13.50
C PHE A 78 5.35 -0.37 -12.09
N GLU A 79 5.31 0.89 -11.65
CA GLU A 79 4.74 1.27 -10.37
C GLU A 79 3.77 2.45 -10.50
N ILE A 80 2.73 2.41 -9.69
CA ILE A 80 1.73 3.45 -9.59
C ILE A 80 1.59 3.82 -8.13
N VAL A 81 1.81 5.10 -7.81
CA VAL A 81 1.64 5.66 -6.48
C VAL A 81 0.46 6.63 -6.49
N LYS A 82 -0.48 6.43 -5.57
CA LYS A 82 -1.66 7.27 -5.42
C LYS A 82 -1.84 7.69 -3.95
N PRO A 83 -1.79 9.00 -3.65
CA PRO A 83 -2.20 9.50 -2.35
C PRO A 83 -3.64 9.14 -2.02
N LEU A 84 -3.85 8.64 -0.81
CA LEU A 84 -5.17 8.30 -0.31
C LEU A 84 -5.90 9.54 0.17
N THR A 85 -7.14 9.69 -0.26
CA THR A 85 -8.07 10.67 0.29
C THR A 85 -8.46 10.30 1.73
N GLU A 86 -8.94 11.28 2.51
CA GLU A 86 -9.41 11.03 3.89
C GLU A 86 -10.42 9.88 3.96
N LYS A 87 -11.37 9.84 3.02
CA LYS A 87 -12.39 8.79 2.93
C LYS A 87 -11.79 7.39 2.67
N GLU A 88 -10.74 7.30 1.86
CA GLU A 88 -10.05 6.03 1.60
C GLU A 88 -9.20 5.59 2.80
N GLN A 89 -8.79 6.52 3.66
CA GLN A 89 -8.06 6.19 4.88
C GLN A 89 -8.97 5.65 6.00
N GLU A 90 -10.27 5.97 5.97
CA GLU A 90 -11.25 5.50 6.96
C GLU A 90 -11.36 3.96 7.03
N VAL A 91 -10.98 3.25 5.97
CA VAL A 91 -10.99 1.77 5.97
C VAL A 91 -9.81 1.16 6.73
N ILE A 92 -8.78 1.95 7.06
CA ILE A 92 -7.57 1.46 7.75
C ILE A 92 -7.86 1.39 9.26
N PRO A 93 -7.79 0.22 9.91
CA PRO A 93 -8.09 0.08 11.33
C PRO A 93 -7.08 0.83 12.20
N GLU A 94 -7.54 1.47 13.28
CA GLU A 94 -6.70 2.25 14.18
C GLU A 94 -5.48 1.47 14.72
N ALA A 95 -5.65 0.16 14.98
CA ALA A 95 -4.55 -0.70 15.41
C ALA A 95 -3.44 -0.80 14.36
N LEU A 96 -3.80 -0.94 13.08
CA LEU A 96 -2.84 -1.01 11.98
C LEU A 96 -2.15 0.34 11.77
N GLN A 97 -2.91 1.43 11.84
CA GLN A 97 -2.35 2.79 11.78
C GLN A 97 -1.28 2.99 12.88
N LYS A 98 -1.56 2.54 14.11
CA LYS A 98 -0.60 2.62 15.23
C LYS A 98 0.64 1.77 15.01
N LEU A 99 0.49 0.55 14.47
CA LEU A 99 1.62 -0.33 14.17
C LEU A 99 2.52 0.29 13.10
N MET A 100 1.94 0.78 12.00
CA MET A 100 2.71 1.46 10.94
C MET A 100 3.37 2.73 11.47
N LYS A 101 2.65 3.51 12.27
CA LYS A 101 3.18 4.73 12.88
C LYS A 101 4.40 4.44 13.76
N HIS A 102 4.37 3.37 14.54
CA HIS A 102 5.51 2.97 15.37
C HIS A 102 6.78 2.66 14.55
N VAL A 103 6.64 2.28 13.28
CA VAL A 103 7.76 1.97 12.40
C VAL A 103 8.38 3.22 11.79
N VAL A 104 7.59 4.28 11.52
CA VAL A 104 8.05 5.50 10.83
C VAL A 104 8.31 6.69 11.79
N ASP A 105 7.84 6.63 13.03
CA ASP A 105 8.14 7.60 14.11
C ASP A 105 9.51 7.32 14.77
#